data_AF-A0A8H6SXN6-F1
#
_entry.id   AF-A0A8H6SXN6-F1
#
_cell.length_a   1.000
_cell.length_b   1.000
_cell.length_c   1.000
_cell.angle_alpha   90.00
_cell.angle_beta   90.00
_cell.angle_gamma   90.00
#
_symmetry.space_group_name_H-M   'P 1'
#
loop_
_entity.id
_entity.type
_entity.pdbx_description
1 polymer ?
#
loop_
_entity_poly.entity_id
_entity_poly.type
_entity_poly.pdbx_seq_one_letter_code
_entity_poly.pdbx_strand_id
1 'polypeptide(L)'
;MGCEASAEPAANESQTHDDSLLPARASGDSLARSDDWLDPPKSGRFYGATSASATDVECSWCPLEFPPDMGVKCPGCPRLYCSQKCLDRAADNHARRCDNPQRPLTTADTLAAAALGDMFPTDQATLSDYFFDRLVSAGDKTNLLGLYIGIISHLEVGPSTIHQWRVEGKLVQEIDKLYEKLPLNSRGGYYAWFLNHRHVFAPGSTALVPVKPAHRCATCGSAATKHCGKCKKVWCCTAACQKKDWKMAHRIVCDPNKDITLADRLQAAVLQGSLPEDEATRTAFGFSRVDAIGSHVLFNMYGAIFGEGVHPDQLESWRLQGTLLPEIQNLLGTRVPFYKAPESRGWLANHPYALDMRLPAPSREKLEEETIKILVDSNVGLWNTLMPGLECTDLDQLRANFERLQWSPKQVEFFHFFANLRGGLGHPNPVQDSWISLGFCTCQDEGSEGQLALTYRILGDRCSYDELLKAFLEFKLVELMDNNGLRGRRLLFPYLTDILQPTIPFGHKSVWDLKQHVLLGAESTRARGACAPDRR
;
A
#
# COMPACT_ATOMS: atom_id res chain seq x y z
N MET A 1 -40.24 13.54 52.07
CA MET A 1 -39.45 12.29 52.09
C MET A 1 -38.29 12.54 51.14
N GLY A 2 -37.13 13.08 51.56
CA GLY A 2 -36.14 12.50 52.48
C GLY A 2 -35.41 11.37 51.74
N CYS A 3 -34.11 11.40 51.40
CA CYS A 3 -32.95 11.91 52.14
C CYS A 3 -31.78 12.32 51.22
N GLU A 4 -31.02 13.31 51.68
CA GLU A 4 -29.61 13.58 51.33
C GLU A 4 -28.67 12.71 52.17
N ALA A 5 -27.44 12.46 51.68
CA ALA A 5 -26.25 12.33 52.51
C ALA A 5 -24.98 12.56 51.69
N SER A 6 -24.21 13.58 52.09
CA SER A 6 -22.85 13.93 51.66
C SER A 6 -21.79 13.25 52.56
N ALA A 7 -20.58 13.00 52.04
CA ALA A 7 -19.28 13.22 52.73
C ALA A 7 -18.07 12.74 51.87
N GLU A 8 -17.14 13.65 51.59
CA GLU A 8 -15.74 13.44 51.14
C GLU A 8 -14.79 13.27 52.37
N PRO A 9 -13.45 13.46 52.29
CA PRO A 9 -12.36 12.72 51.61
C PRO A 9 -11.22 12.33 52.59
N ALA A 10 -10.11 11.73 52.10
CA ALA A 10 -8.84 11.74 52.82
C ALA A 10 -7.63 11.86 51.86
N ALA A 11 -6.75 12.80 52.19
CA ALA A 11 -5.49 13.14 51.54
C ALA A 11 -4.30 12.84 52.49
N ASN A 12 -3.09 13.25 52.05
CA ASN A 12 -1.77 13.33 52.73
C ASN A 12 -0.85 12.10 52.68
N GLU A 13 0.48 12.22 52.53
CA GLU A 13 1.47 13.34 52.42
C GLU A 13 2.79 12.67 51.97
N SER A 14 3.47 13.08 50.88
CA SER A 14 4.65 13.96 50.78
C SER A 14 5.79 13.83 51.82
N GLN A 15 7.03 13.70 51.32
CA GLN A 15 8.32 14.25 51.82
C GLN A 15 9.41 13.82 50.78
N THR A 16 9.98 14.66 49.91
CA THR A 16 10.97 15.78 49.99
C THR A 16 12.32 15.46 50.64
N HIS A 17 13.40 15.63 49.85
CA HIS A 17 14.77 16.17 50.12
C HIS A 17 15.68 15.68 48.97
N ASP A 18 16.05 16.48 47.97
CA ASP A 18 17.04 17.58 47.93
C ASP A 18 18.47 17.14 48.30
N ASP A 19 19.38 17.12 47.33
CA ASP A 19 20.65 17.88 47.31
C ASP A 19 21.68 17.33 46.29
N SER A 20 22.02 18.21 45.35
CA SER A 20 23.39 18.65 45.01
C SER A 20 24.42 17.75 44.28
N LEU A 21 25.14 18.44 43.37
CA LEU A 21 26.53 18.25 42.87
C LEU A 21 26.76 17.67 41.45
N LEU A 22 26.95 18.62 40.51
CA LEU A 22 27.89 18.51 39.37
C LEU A 22 29.35 18.54 39.90
N PRO A 23 30.38 18.02 39.19
CA PRO A 23 31.03 18.82 38.12
C PRO A 23 31.73 18.08 36.94
N ALA A 24 32.01 18.88 35.90
CA ALA A 24 33.22 18.93 35.04
C ALA A 24 33.54 17.75 34.08
N ARG A 25 33.57 17.96 32.75
CA ARG A 25 34.54 18.68 31.86
C ARG A 25 35.86 17.94 31.59
N ALA A 26 36.08 17.58 30.32
CA ALA A 26 37.28 17.79 29.47
C ALA A 26 37.07 16.97 28.16
N SER A 27 36.96 17.52 26.94
CA SER A 27 37.86 18.37 26.14
C SER A 27 39.10 17.63 25.59
N GLY A 28 39.27 17.66 24.26
CA GLY A 28 40.53 17.39 23.54
C GLY A 28 40.35 16.36 22.41
N ASP A 29 39.97 16.74 21.19
CA ASP A 29 40.75 17.38 20.12
C ASP A 29 41.56 16.43 19.22
N SER A 30 41.34 16.65 17.92
CA SER A 30 42.32 16.61 16.82
C SER A 30 42.56 15.31 16.04
N LEU A 31 41.90 15.27 14.87
CA LEU A 31 42.51 15.17 13.52
C LEU A 31 43.72 14.24 13.33
N ALA A 32 43.53 13.17 12.55
CA ALA A 32 44.39 12.89 11.40
C ALA A 32 43.75 11.88 10.43
N ARG A 33 43.79 12.23 9.15
CA ARG A 33 43.52 11.41 7.96
C ARG A 33 44.58 10.31 7.82
N SER A 34 44.19 9.13 7.36
CA SER A 34 44.75 8.51 6.13
C SER A 34 44.05 7.20 5.81
N ASP A 35 43.85 7.01 4.52
CA ASP A 35 43.23 5.87 3.84
C ASP A 35 43.80 4.51 4.26
N ASP A 36 42.93 3.52 4.40
CA ASP A 36 43.20 2.14 3.96
C ASP A 36 41.87 1.36 3.84
N TRP A 37 41.57 0.99 2.61
CA TRP A 37 40.46 0.11 2.24
C TRP A 37 40.85 -1.35 2.53
N LEU A 38 40.05 -2.05 3.34
CA LEU A 38 39.68 -3.48 3.28
C LEU A 38 39.38 -4.02 4.70
N ASP A 39 38.10 -4.03 5.09
CA ASP A 39 37.42 -5.11 5.83
C ASP A 39 35.97 -4.69 6.22
N PRO A 40 34.98 -5.60 6.21
CA PRO A 40 33.58 -5.26 6.44
C PRO A 40 33.29 -5.09 7.95
N PRO A 41 32.72 -3.96 8.42
CA PRO A 41 32.32 -3.85 9.80
C PRO A 41 30.98 -4.55 10.04
N LYS A 42 30.99 -5.22 11.19
CA LYS A 42 29.95 -6.01 11.81
C LYS A 42 28.67 -5.20 12.03
N SER A 43 27.55 -5.91 11.96
CA SER A 43 26.19 -5.50 12.33
C SER A 43 26.13 -4.59 13.57
N GLY A 44 25.54 -3.41 13.42
CA GLY A 44 25.16 -2.51 14.51
C GLY A 44 23.90 -1.74 14.14
N ARG A 45 22.79 -2.05 14.82
CA ARG A 45 21.56 -1.24 14.89
C ARG A 45 21.77 -0.05 15.83
N PHE A 46 20.85 0.93 15.80
CA PHE A 46 20.07 1.48 16.94
C PHE A 46 19.50 2.90 16.65
N TYR A 47 18.37 3.44 17.16
CA TYR A 47 17.34 3.15 18.19
C TYR A 47 16.01 3.82 17.72
N GLY A 48 14.81 3.51 18.23
CA GLY A 48 14.55 2.75 19.46
C GLY A 48 13.09 2.50 19.81
N ALA A 49 12.95 1.92 21.00
CA ALA A 49 11.70 1.83 21.74
C ALA A 49 11.98 2.08 23.22
N THR A 50 10.97 2.63 23.87
CA THR A 50 10.81 2.86 25.30
C THR A 50 11.09 1.62 26.16
N SER A 51 11.91 1.84 27.19
CA SER A 51 12.09 1.01 28.40
C SER A 51 12.10 -0.52 28.21
N ALA A 52 13.14 -1.04 27.56
CA ALA A 52 13.59 -2.42 27.76
C ALA A 52 14.65 -2.43 28.86
N SER A 53 14.61 -3.44 29.73
CA SER A 53 15.70 -3.69 30.67
C SER A 53 16.97 -3.95 29.87
N ALA A 54 18.12 -3.43 30.32
CA ALA A 54 19.38 -3.38 29.57
C ALA A 54 20.05 -4.75 29.30
N THR A 55 19.30 -5.84 29.40
CA THR A 55 19.81 -7.21 29.26
C THR A 55 19.09 -8.02 28.19
N ASP A 56 17.95 -7.60 27.65
CA ASP A 56 17.16 -8.46 26.76
C ASP A 56 17.74 -8.52 25.33
N VAL A 57 17.79 -9.73 24.75
CA VAL A 57 18.26 -10.02 23.38
C VAL A 57 17.11 -10.45 22.49
N GLU A 58 17.18 -10.07 21.21
CA GLU A 58 16.17 -10.43 20.21
C GLU A 58 16.32 -11.87 19.72
N CYS A 59 15.18 -12.57 19.61
CA CYS A 59 15.14 -13.90 19.04
C CYS A 59 15.39 -13.87 17.52
N SER A 60 16.28 -14.74 17.03
CA SER A 60 16.64 -14.81 15.61
C SER A 60 15.52 -15.39 14.69
N TRP A 61 14.35 -15.73 15.25
CA TRP A 61 13.21 -16.31 14.52
C TRP A 61 11.89 -15.58 14.75
N CYS A 62 11.68 -14.97 15.93
CA CYS A 62 10.41 -14.34 16.30
C CYS A 62 10.65 -12.97 16.92
N PRO A 63 9.67 -12.06 16.94
CA PRO A 63 9.86 -10.68 17.40
C PRO A 63 9.94 -10.54 18.94
N LEU A 64 10.17 -11.64 19.67
CA LEU A 64 10.23 -11.63 21.13
C LEU A 64 11.64 -11.29 21.61
N GLU A 65 11.72 -10.32 22.52
CA GLU A 65 12.90 -10.02 23.33
C GLU A 65 12.88 -10.89 24.60
N PHE A 66 14.04 -11.42 24.99
CA PHE A 66 14.14 -12.30 26.15
C PHE A 66 15.52 -12.19 26.82
N PRO A 67 15.63 -12.53 28.12
CA PRO A 67 16.89 -12.52 28.83
C PRO A 67 17.91 -13.54 28.24
N PRO A 68 19.19 -13.17 28.01
CA PRO A 68 20.18 -13.98 27.30
C PRO A 68 20.52 -15.29 28.00
N ASP A 69 20.29 -15.37 29.31
CA ASP A 69 20.43 -16.56 30.17
C ASP A 69 19.28 -17.56 29.99
N MET A 70 18.11 -17.13 29.50
CA MET A 70 16.96 -17.98 29.19
C MET A 70 16.93 -18.47 27.73
N GLY A 71 17.89 -18.05 26.91
CA GLY A 71 17.98 -18.38 25.50
C GLY A 71 18.61 -19.73 25.16
N VAL A 72 18.22 -20.29 24.03
CA VAL A 72 18.88 -21.44 23.42
C VAL A 72 19.78 -20.96 22.28
N LYS A 73 21.06 -21.35 22.32
CA LYS A 73 22.05 -21.07 21.26
C LYS A 73 22.03 -22.16 20.20
N CYS A 74 22.27 -21.77 18.94
CA CYS A 74 22.54 -22.75 17.90
C CYS A 74 23.90 -23.44 18.15
N PRO A 75 24.02 -24.78 18.04
CA PRO A 75 25.29 -25.48 18.20
C PRO A 75 26.35 -25.15 17.13
N GLY A 76 25.93 -24.60 15.99
CA GLY A 76 26.79 -24.37 14.81
C GLY A 76 26.95 -22.90 14.39
N CYS A 77 26.32 -21.93 15.07
CA CYS A 77 26.46 -20.51 14.75
C CYS A 77 26.13 -19.62 15.96
N PRO A 78 26.53 -18.32 15.98
CA PRO A 78 26.34 -17.44 17.14
C PRO A 78 24.90 -16.94 17.35
N ARG A 79 23.89 -17.45 16.63
CA ARG A 79 22.49 -17.01 16.74
C ARG A 79 21.82 -17.52 18.03
N LEU A 80 20.98 -16.66 18.62
CA LEU A 80 20.21 -16.92 19.84
C LEU A 80 18.70 -16.98 19.58
N TYR A 81 18.02 -17.87 20.31
CA TYR A 81 16.58 -18.10 20.20
C TYR A 81 15.93 -18.10 21.60
N CYS A 82 14.70 -17.59 21.70
CA CYS A 82 13.99 -17.48 22.98
C CYS A 82 13.54 -18.84 23.57
N SER A 83 13.58 -19.92 22.79
CA SER A 83 13.19 -21.26 23.24
C SER A 83 13.73 -22.35 22.31
N GLN A 84 13.77 -23.61 22.79
CA GLN A 84 14.11 -24.78 21.97
C GLN A 84 13.16 -24.89 20.77
N LYS A 85 11.87 -24.58 20.95
CA LYS A 85 10.87 -24.57 19.87
C LYS A 85 11.20 -23.56 18.76
N CYS A 86 11.72 -22.39 19.11
CA CYS A 86 12.17 -21.39 18.13
C CYS A 86 13.48 -21.82 17.45
N LEU A 87 14.39 -22.46 18.19
CA LEU A 87 15.59 -23.06 17.59
C LEU A 87 15.22 -24.17 16.60
N ASP A 88 14.33 -25.09 16.95
CA ASP A 88 13.93 -26.21 16.09
C ASP A 88 13.23 -25.72 14.81
N ARG A 89 12.33 -24.73 14.94
CA ARG A 89 11.66 -24.09 13.78
C ARG A 89 12.64 -23.34 12.89
N ALA A 90 13.61 -22.68 13.50
CA ALA A 90 14.65 -21.99 12.75
C ALA A 90 15.63 -22.98 12.12
N ALA A 91 15.99 -24.08 12.79
CA ALA A 91 17.02 -25.03 12.35
C ALA A 91 16.79 -25.50 10.91
N ASP A 92 15.54 -25.77 10.54
CA ASP A 92 15.19 -26.16 9.19
C ASP A 92 15.33 -25.01 8.16
N ASN A 93 14.96 -23.78 8.52
CA ASN A 93 15.01 -22.62 7.61
C ASN A 93 16.37 -21.89 7.58
N HIS A 94 17.17 -22.03 8.64
CA HIS A 94 18.48 -21.40 8.83
C HIS A 94 19.64 -22.25 8.29
N ALA A 95 19.45 -23.56 8.07
CA ALA A 95 20.51 -24.50 7.68
C ALA A 95 21.39 -24.03 6.51
N ARG A 96 20.82 -23.39 5.47
CA ARG A 96 21.58 -22.90 4.29
C ARG A 96 22.48 -21.69 4.58
N ARG A 97 22.22 -20.95 5.67
CA ARG A 97 22.99 -19.77 6.13
C ARG A 97 23.62 -20.03 7.51
N CYS A 98 23.77 -21.30 7.88
CA CYS A 98 24.46 -21.77 9.07
C CYS A 98 25.90 -22.10 8.71
N ASP A 99 26.85 -21.69 9.56
CA ASP A 99 28.28 -21.95 9.34
C ASP A 99 28.61 -23.44 9.56
N ASN A 100 27.77 -24.18 10.29
CA ASN A 100 27.90 -25.62 10.48
C ASN A 100 26.51 -26.29 10.65
N PRO A 101 25.78 -26.53 9.55
CA PRO A 101 24.49 -27.22 9.61
C PRO A 101 24.71 -28.67 10.06
N GLN A 102 24.07 -29.07 11.16
CA GLN A 102 24.17 -30.41 11.76
C GLN A 102 23.49 -31.52 10.92
N ARG A 103 23.19 -31.24 9.64
CA ARG A 103 22.62 -32.18 8.67
C ARG A 103 23.04 -31.79 7.25
N PRO A 104 23.11 -32.75 6.30
CA PRO A 104 23.35 -32.44 4.90
C PRO A 104 22.24 -31.56 4.31
N LEU A 105 22.63 -30.60 3.47
CA LEU A 105 21.72 -29.75 2.70
C LEU A 105 21.10 -30.54 1.56
N THR A 106 19.80 -30.41 1.38
CA THR A 106 18.97 -31.09 0.38
C THR A 106 18.42 -30.10 -0.64
N THR A 107 17.84 -30.59 -1.73
CA THR A 107 17.11 -29.74 -2.71
C THR A 107 15.93 -29.00 -2.06
N ALA A 108 15.36 -29.51 -0.95
CA ALA A 108 14.33 -28.81 -0.18
C ALA A 108 14.87 -27.56 0.51
N ASP A 109 16.13 -27.58 0.96
CA ASP A 109 16.76 -26.44 1.64
C ASP A 109 17.04 -25.31 0.64
N THR A 110 17.39 -25.66 -0.60
CA THR A 110 17.49 -24.71 -1.72
C THR A 110 16.13 -24.11 -2.03
N LEU A 111 15.07 -24.93 -2.10
CA LEU A 111 13.69 -24.46 -2.32
C LEU A 111 13.24 -23.52 -1.20
N ALA A 112 13.49 -23.85 0.06
CA ALA A 112 13.11 -23.03 1.20
C ALA A 112 13.83 -21.68 1.20
N ALA A 113 15.13 -21.66 0.88
CA ALA A 113 15.86 -20.41 0.75
C ALA A 113 15.36 -19.55 -0.42
N ALA A 114 14.97 -20.18 -1.54
CA ALA A 114 14.38 -19.48 -2.68
C ALA A 114 13.00 -18.90 -2.33
N ALA A 115 12.15 -19.68 -1.66
CA ALA A 115 10.83 -19.25 -1.17
C ALA A 115 10.94 -18.10 -0.15
N LEU A 116 11.86 -18.18 0.82
CA LEU A 116 12.08 -17.11 1.80
C LEU A 116 12.68 -15.84 1.19
N GLY A 117 13.39 -15.97 0.07
CA GLY A 117 13.92 -14.85 -0.71
C GLY A 117 12.97 -14.34 -1.79
N ASP A 118 11.78 -14.94 -1.94
CA ASP A 118 10.84 -14.71 -3.06
C ASP A 118 11.52 -14.72 -4.44
N MET A 119 12.42 -15.68 -4.64
CA MET A 119 13.16 -15.88 -5.89
C MET A 119 12.88 -17.27 -6.46
N PHE A 120 13.02 -17.43 -7.77
CA PHE A 120 12.98 -18.75 -8.38
C PHE A 120 14.23 -19.56 -8.04
N PRO A 121 14.09 -20.87 -7.73
CA PRO A 121 15.23 -21.77 -7.66
C PRO A 121 16.00 -21.75 -8.99
N THR A 122 17.33 -21.64 -8.94
CA THR A 122 18.19 -21.68 -10.12
C THR A 122 18.83 -23.04 -10.37
N ASP A 123 18.81 -23.90 -9.34
CA ASP A 123 19.40 -25.24 -9.38
C ASP A 123 18.48 -26.24 -10.09
N GLN A 124 19.02 -26.93 -11.11
CA GLN A 124 18.26 -27.86 -11.95
C GLN A 124 17.69 -29.04 -11.15
N ALA A 125 18.42 -29.55 -10.16
CA ALA A 125 17.94 -30.66 -9.33
C ALA A 125 16.72 -30.23 -8.51
N THR A 126 16.74 -29.02 -7.94
CA THR A 126 15.62 -28.43 -7.21
C THR A 126 14.41 -28.17 -8.12
N LEU A 127 14.66 -27.67 -9.34
CA LEU A 127 13.59 -27.43 -10.31
C LEU A 127 12.88 -28.73 -10.74
N SER A 128 13.64 -29.83 -10.89
CA SER A 128 13.10 -31.14 -11.24
C SER A 128 12.40 -31.81 -10.07
N ASP A 129 13.01 -31.77 -8.88
CA ASP A 129 12.49 -32.40 -7.66
C ASP A 129 11.15 -31.82 -7.20
N TYR A 130 10.94 -30.53 -7.47
CA TYR A 130 9.75 -29.79 -7.05
C TYR A 130 8.89 -29.30 -8.22
N PHE A 131 9.06 -29.89 -9.40
CA PHE A 131 8.18 -29.77 -10.57
C PHE A 131 8.15 -28.42 -11.29
N PHE A 132 9.08 -27.50 -11.00
CA PHE A 132 9.20 -26.23 -11.73
C PHE A 132 9.57 -26.44 -13.20
N ASP A 133 10.34 -27.48 -13.52
CA ASP A 133 10.71 -27.83 -14.90
C ASP A 133 9.54 -28.31 -15.76
N ARG A 134 8.45 -28.75 -15.12
CA ARG A 134 7.25 -29.23 -15.81
C ARG A 134 6.30 -28.10 -16.20
N LEU A 135 6.59 -26.87 -15.77
CA LEU A 135 5.78 -25.70 -16.02
C LEU A 135 6.44 -24.83 -17.10
N VAL A 136 5.68 -24.50 -18.15
CA VAL A 136 6.17 -23.67 -19.26
C VAL A 136 5.93 -22.18 -19.00
N SER A 137 4.78 -21.85 -18.40
CA SER A 137 4.41 -20.45 -18.11
C SER A 137 5.14 -19.91 -16.88
N ALA A 138 5.70 -18.70 -17.00
CA ALA A 138 6.28 -17.98 -15.87
C ALA A 138 5.24 -17.74 -14.76
N GLY A 139 3.98 -17.48 -15.11
CA GLY A 139 2.90 -17.30 -14.13
C GLY A 139 2.56 -18.58 -13.37
N ASP A 140 2.66 -19.75 -14.01
CA ASP A 140 2.47 -21.03 -13.32
C ASP A 140 3.63 -21.33 -12.38
N LYS A 141 4.87 -21.00 -12.77
CA LYS A 141 6.03 -21.08 -11.89
C LYS A 141 5.87 -20.17 -10.67
N THR A 142 5.39 -18.94 -10.85
CA THR A 142 5.09 -18.02 -9.74
C THR A 142 4.02 -18.60 -8.80
N ASN A 143 2.97 -19.21 -9.33
CA ASN A 143 1.93 -19.83 -8.50
C ASN A 143 2.45 -21.05 -7.71
N LEU A 144 3.33 -21.85 -8.32
CA LEU A 144 4.00 -22.96 -7.65
C LEU A 144 4.94 -22.47 -6.54
N LEU A 145 5.70 -21.41 -6.79
CA LEU A 145 6.54 -20.78 -5.77
C LEU A 145 5.70 -20.26 -4.60
N GLY A 146 4.60 -19.56 -4.89
CA GLY A 146 3.65 -19.09 -3.88
C GLY A 146 3.02 -20.20 -3.03
N LEU A 147 2.80 -21.39 -3.61
CA LEU A 147 2.35 -22.57 -2.88
C LEU A 147 3.41 -23.01 -1.86
N TYR A 148 4.68 -23.13 -2.26
CA TYR A 148 5.76 -23.51 -1.35
C TYR A 148 6.07 -22.43 -0.30
N ILE A 149 5.96 -21.14 -0.64
CA ILE A 149 6.00 -20.04 0.33
C ILE A 149 4.88 -20.20 1.37
N GLY A 150 3.67 -20.53 0.93
CA GLY A 150 2.54 -20.87 1.80
C GLY A 150 2.88 -21.97 2.81
N ILE A 151 3.44 -23.07 2.33
CA ILE A 151 3.79 -24.23 3.15
C ILE A 151 4.90 -23.91 4.16
N ILE A 152 5.94 -23.20 3.73
CA ILE A 152 7.15 -22.96 4.52
C ILE A 152 6.94 -21.81 5.50
N SER A 153 6.40 -20.69 5.04
CA SER A 153 6.30 -19.46 5.82
C SER A 153 5.01 -19.35 6.63
N HIS A 154 3.89 -19.87 6.11
CA HIS A 154 2.58 -19.70 6.75
C HIS A 154 2.08 -20.96 7.46
N LEU A 155 2.43 -22.15 6.96
CA LEU A 155 2.09 -23.43 7.59
C LEU A 155 3.24 -24.02 8.42
N GLU A 156 4.36 -23.29 8.51
CA GLU A 156 5.54 -23.60 9.34
C GLU A 156 6.11 -25.02 9.08
N VAL A 157 6.02 -25.51 7.84
CA VAL A 157 6.58 -26.83 7.48
C VAL A 157 8.02 -26.65 7.03
N GLY A 158 8.95 -27.28 7.77
CA GLY A 158 10.38 -27.20 7.48
C GLY A 158 10.81 -27.99 6.23
N PRO A 159 11.87 -27.55 5.52
CA PRO A 159 12.43 -28.24 4.35
C PRO A 159 12.77 -29.72 4.56
N SER A 160 13.19 -30.16 5.75
CA SER A 160 13.43 -31.60 6.01
C SER A 160 12.17 -32.45 5.86
N THR A 161 11.02 -31.92 6.30
CA THR A 161 9.72 -32.60 6.16
C THR A 161 9.28 -32.63 4.70
N ILE A 162 9.48 -31.53 3.97
CA ILE A 162 9.19 -31.45 2.53
C ILE A 162 10.06 -32.44 1.74
N HIS A 163 11.34 -32.54 2.08
CA HIS A 163 12.26 -33.52 1.50
C HIS A 163 11.78 -34.96 1.74
N GLN A 164 11.39 -35.27 2.98
CA GLN A 164 10.86 -36.59 3.34
C GLN A 164 9.61 -36.92 2.53
N TRP A 165 8.66 -36.01 2.40
CA TRP A 165 7.45 -36.25 1.59
C TRP A 165 7.76 -36.50 0.12
N ARG A 166 8.77 -35.82 -0.43
CA ARG A 166 9.24 -36.04 -1.80
C ARG A 166 9.84 -37.44 -1.95
N VAL A 167 10.75 -37.84 -1.05
CA VAL A 167 11.42 -39.16 -1.08
C VAL A 167 10.41 -40.30 -0.91
N GLU A 168 9.41 -40.13 -0.04
CA GLU A 168 8.34 -41.12 0.17
C GLU A 168 7.27 -41.12 -0.93
N GLY A 169 7.32 -40.20 -1.90
CA GLY A 169 6.32 -40.06 -2.97
C GLY A 169 4.94 -39.57 -2.47
N LYS A 170 4.87 -39.00 -1.27
CA LYS A 170 3.63 -38.53 -0.63
C LYS A 170 3.43 -37.02 -0.70
N LEU A 171 4.37 -36.28 -1.29
CA LEU A 171 4.39 -34.81 -1.35
C LEU A 171 3.04 -34.19 -1.72
N VAL A 172 2.40 -34.64 -2.80
CA VAL A 172 1.10 -34.12 -3.25
C VAL A 172 -0.01 -34.38 -2.23
N GLN A 173 -0.03 -35.57 -1.63
CA GLN A 173 -1.06 -35.99 -0.68
C GLN A 173 -0.95 -35.24 0.65
N GLU A 174 0.27 -35.00 1.12
CA GLU A 174 0.50 -34.26 2.37
C GLU A 174 0.21 -32.77 2.18
N ILE A 175 0.50 -32.18 1.01
CA ILE A 175 0.06 -30.82 0.67
C ILE A 175 -1.48 -30.71 0.72
N ASP A 176 -2.20 -31.67 0.15
CA ASP A 176 -3.67 -31.69 0.23
C ASP A 176 -4.16 -31.73 1.69
N LYS A 177 -3.63 -32.66 2.50
CA LYS A 177 -3.99 -32.79 3.92
C LYS A 177 -3.71 -31.52 4.73
N LEU A 178 -2.63 -30.80 4.43
CA LEU A 178 -2.29 -29.55 5.12
C LEU A 178 -3.29 -28.45 4.85
N TYR A 179 -3.60 -28.21 3.57
CA TYR A 179 -4.50 -27.13 3.18
C TYR A 179 -5.97 -27.46 3.44
N GLU A 180 -6.37 -28.73 3.44
CA GLU A 180 -7.72 -29.15 3.83
C GLU A 180 -8.04 -28.90 5.30
N LYS A 181 -7.02 -28.89 6.18
CA LYS A 181 -7.19 -28.52 7.59
C LYS A 181 -7.48 -27.02 7.80
N LEU A 182 -7.20 -26.19 6.81
CA LEU A 182 -7.42 -24.74 6.89
C LEU A 182 -8.87 -24.37 6.54
N PRO A 183 -9.44 -23.33 7.17
CA PRO A 183 -10.70 -22.71 6.75
C PRO A 183 -10.67 -22.32 5.26
N LEU A 184 -11.80 -22.45 4.56
CA LEU A 184 -11.89 -22.23 3.10
C LEU A 184 -11.35 -20.85 2.64
N ASN A 185 -11.52 -19.83 3.47
CA ASN A 185 -11.04 -18.46 3.24
C ASN A 185 -9.52 -18.29 3.42
N SER A 186 -8.85 -19.21 4.10
CA SER A 186 -7.41 -19.15 4.40
C SER A 186 -6.55 -20.00 3.47
N ARG A 187 -7.16 -20.72 2.52
CA ARG A 187 -6.43 -21.62 1.59
C ARG A 187 -5.69 -20.87 0.47
N GLY A 188 -6.08 -19.62 0.19
CA GLY A 188 -5.42 -18.75 -0.79
C GLY A 188 -5.55 -19.19 -2.26
N GLY A 189 -5.10 -18.33 -3.18
CA GLY A 189 -5.15 -18.57 -4.62
C GLY A 189 -4.17 -19.65 -5.10
N TYR A 190 -3.04 -19.82 -4.42
CA TYR A 190 -2.01 -20.79 -4.79
C TYR A 190 -2.45 -22.25 -4.59
N TYR A 191 -3.19 -22.55 -3.51
CA TYR A 191 -3.77 -23.88 -3.33
C TYR A 191 -4.89 -24.17 -4.34
N ALA A 192 -5.70 -23.15 -4.67
CA ALA A 192 -6.68 -23.28 -5.74
C ALA A 192 -5.98 -23.56 -7.09
N TRP A 193 -4.86 -22.90 -7.38
CA TRP A 193 -4.04 -23.21 -8.55
C TRP A 193 -3.53 -24.66 -8.50
N PHE A 194 -2.97 -25.12 -7.37
CA PHE A 194 -2.47 -26.49 -7.19
C PHE A 194 -3.52 -27.57 -7.50
N LEU A 195 -4.74 -27.41 -6.98
CA LEU A 195 -5.85 -28.34 -7.25
C LEU A 195 -6.19 -28.46 -8.75
N ASN A 196 -6.03 -27.37 -9.51
CA ASN A 196 -6.27 -27.37 -10.95
C ASN A 196 -5.07 -27.94 -11.75
N HIS A 197 -3.89 -28.03 -11.13
CA HIS A 197 -2.65 -28.48 -11.76
C HIS A 197 -2.15 -29.81 -11.22
N ARG A 198 -3.00 -30.61 -10.56
CA ARG A 198 -2.65 -31.96 -10.04
C ARG A 198 -2.05 -32.89 -11.10
N HIS A 199 -2.41 -32.68 -12.37
CA HIS A 199 -1.86 -33.41 -13.52
C HIS A 199 -0.35 -33.19 -13.71
N VAL A 200 0.20 -32.04 -13.32
CA VAL A 200 1.64 -31.73 -13.37
C VAL A 200 2.43 -32.62 -12.40
N PHE A 201 1.81 -32.99 -11.28
CA PHE A 201 2.43 -33.77 -10.20
C PHE A 201 2.20 -35.29 -10.34
N ALA A 202 1.55 -35.75 -11.41
CA ALA A 202 1.34 -37.16 -11.66
C ALA A 202 2.65 -37.89 -12.03
N PRO A 203 2.86 -39.14 -11.57
CA PRO A 203 3.99 -39.94 -12.00
C PRO A 203 3.85 -40.29 -13.50
N GLY A 204 4.86 -39.96 -14.31
CA GLY A 204 4.89 -40.24 -15.75
C GLY A 204 4.40 -39.13 -16.69
N SER A 205 4.09 -37.92 -16.19
CA SER A 205 3.73 -36.79 -17.06
C SER A 205 4.96 -36.13 -17.69
N THR A 206 5.36 -36.58 -18.88
CA THR A 206 6.18 -35.79 -19.82
C THR A 206 5.23 -34.97 -20.68
N ALA A 207 5.34 -33.64 -20.60
CA ALA A 207 4.31 -32.67 -20.93
C ALA A 207 3.67 -32.73 -22.35
N LEU A 208 2.55 -32.00 -22.45
CA LEU A 208 1.85 -31.43 -23.64
C LEU A 208 0.59 -32.16 -24.13
N VAL A 209 -0.56 -31.91 -23.47
CA VAL A 209 -1.89 -31.92 -24.13
C VAL A 209 -2.81 -30.88 -23.44
N PRO A 210 -3.59 -30.06 -24.18
CA PRO A 210 -4.43 -29.01 -23.60
C PRO A 210 -5.63 -29.61 -22.85
N VAL A 211 -5.74 -29.33 -21.56
CA VAL A 211 -6.89 -29.77 -20.75
C VAL A 211 -8.02 -28.74 -20.88
N LYS A 212 -9.20 -29.20 -21.34
CA LYS A 212 -10.44 -28.39 -21.39
C LYS A 212 -10.72 -27.75 -20.03
N PRO A 213 -11.10 -26.46 -19.97
CA PRO A 213 -11.17 -25.74 -18.71
C PRO A 213 -12.35 -26.24 -17.86
N ALA A 214 -12.04 -26.75 -16.66
CA ALA A 214 -13.00 -26.70 -15.57
C ALA A 214 -13.31 -25.23 -15.32
N HIS A 215 -14.56 -24.81 -15.58
CA HIS A 215 -14.92 -23.41 -15.48
C HIS A 215 -14.64 -22.88 -14.06
N ARG A 216 -14.00 -21.71 -13.99
CA ARG A 216 -13.56 -21.09 -12.73
C ARG A 216 -14.62 -20.11 -12.24
N CYS A 217 -14.74 -19.98 -10.93
CA CYS A 217 -15.60 -18.98 -10.32
C CYS A 217 -15.03 -17.58 -10.58
N ALA A 218 -15.83 -16.70 -11.18
CA ALA A 218 -15.41 -15.32 -11.49
C ALA A 218 -15.08 -14.46 -10.26
N THR A 219 -15.56 -14.84 -9.07
CA THR A 219 -15.33 -14.07 -7.82
C THR A 219 -14.19 -14.59 -6.96
N CYS A 220 -13.95 -15.91 -6.93
CA CYS A 220 -12.97 -16.52 -6.01
C CYS A 220 -12.00 -17.50 -6.68
N GLY A 221 -12.10 -17.72 -7.99
CA GLY A 221 -11.19 -18.56 -8.76
C GLY A 221 -11.29 -20.08 -8.53
N SER A 222 -12.09 -20.52 -7.55
CA SER A 222 -12.35 -21.94 -7.27
C SER A 222 -13.12 -22.62 -8.41
N ALA A 223 -13.09 -23.96 -8.47
CA ALA A 223 -13.85 -24.72 -9.45
C ALA A 223 -15.35 -24.39 -9.35
N ALA A 224 -15.95 -23.99 -10.48
CA ALA A 224 -17.35 -23.61 -10.54
C ALA A 224 -18.18 -24.72 -11.20
N THR A 225 -19.21 -25.15 -10.49
CA THR A 225 -20.20 -26.14 -10.97
C THR A 225 -21.50 -25.48 -11.43
N LYS A 226 -21.70 -24.19 -11.11
CA LYS A 226 -22.91 -23.43 -11.43
C LYS A 226 -22.54 -22.25 -12.31
N HIS A 227 -23.43 -21.87 -13.21
CA HIS A 227 -23.32 -20.68 -14.05
C HIS A 227 -24.51 -19.77 -13.83
N CYS A 228 -24.36 -18.50 -14.21
CA CYS A 228 -25.46 -17.56 -14.14
C CYS A 228 -26.63 -18.05 -15.00
N GLY A 229 -27.81 -18.22 -14.38
CA GLY A 229 -29.01 -18.70 -15.07
C GLY A 229 -29.47 -17.81 -16.22
N LYS A 230 -29.08 -16.52 -16.23
CA LYS A 230 -29.42 -15.56 -17.29
C LYS A 230 -28.44 -15.61 -18.46
N CYS A 231 -27.14 -15.41 -18.22
CA CYS A 231 -26.15 -15.31 -19.30
C CYS A 231 -25.52 -16.64 -19.72
N LYS A 232 -25.47 -17.62 -18.81
CA LYS A 232 -24.75 -18.90 -18.91
C LYS A 232 -23.24 -18.84 -19.23
N LYS A 233 -22.67 -17.65 -19.42
CA LYS A 233 -21.26 -17.41 -19.74
C LYS A 233 -20.35 -17.33 -18.52
N VAL A 234 -20.86 -16.81 -17.40
CA VAL A 234 -20.08 -16.62 -16.18
C VAL A 234 -20.40 -17.70 -15.16
N TRP A 235 -19.33 -18.27 -14.59
CA TRP A 235 -19.37 -19.41 -13.71
C TRP A 235 -19.09 -18.98 -12.26
N CYS A 236 -19.81 -19.56 -11.31
CA CYS A 236 -19.74 -19.26 -9.90
C CYS A 236 -19.78 -20.55 -9.07
N CYS A 237 -19.02 -20.61 -7.97
CA CYS A 237 -19.01 -21.79 -7.09
C CYS A 237 -20.23 -21.83 -6.16
N THR A 238 -20.72 -20.67 -5.71
CA THR A 238 -21.87 -20.55 -4.80
C THR A 238 -22.79 -19.39 -5.18
N ALA A 239 -24.03 -19.41 -4.69
CA ALA A 239 -24.97 -18.30 -4.84
C ALA A 239 -24.48 -17.00 -4.16
N ALA A 240 -23.67 -17.11 -3.10
CA ALA A 240 -23.05 -15.98 -2.44
C ALA A 240 -21.97 -15.33 -3.33
N CYS A 241 -21.11 -16.15 -3.95
CA CYS A 241 -20.14 -15.66 -4.94
C CYS A 241 -20.86 -15.03 -6.13
N GLN A 242 -21.90 -15.67 -6.67
CA GLN A 242 -22.69 -15.09 -7.76
C GLN A 242 -23.30 -13.71 -7.40
N LYS A 243 -23.85 -13.55 -6.20
CA LYS A 243 -24.39 -12.25 -5.74
C LYS A 243 -23.29 -11.19 -5.58
N LYS A 244 -22.08 -11.57 -5.19
CA LYS A 244 -20.93 -10.67 -5.06
C LYS A 244 -20.37 -10.29 -6.43
N ASP A 245 -20.18 -11.28 -7.31
CA ASP A 245 -19.83 -11.12 -8.72
C ASP A 245 -20.79 -10.17 -9.43
N TRP A 246 -22.09 -10.36 -9.20
CA TRP A 246 -23.16 -9.54 -9.75
C TRP A 246 -23.03 -8.07 -9.38
N LYS A 247 -22.64 -7.78 -8.13
CA LYS A 247 -22.43 -6.41 -7.66
C LYS A 247 -21.14 -5.79 -8.17
N MET A 248 -20.09 -6.59 -8.40
CA MET A 248 -18.75 -6.10 -8.72
C MET A 248 -18.50 -5.98 -10.23
N ALA A 249 -18.91 -6.95 -11.06
CA ALA A 249 -18.53 -6.93 -12.48
C ALA A 249 -19.52 -7.66 -13.39
N HIS A 250 -20.09 -8.76 -12.92
CA HIS A 250 -20.83 -9.69 -13.77
C HIS A 250 -22.09 -9.08 -14.39
N ARG A 251 -22.78 -8.16 -13.70
CA ARG A 251 -23.98 -7.48 -14.22
C ARG A 251 -23.72 -6.76 -15.55
N ILE A 252 -22.53 -6.20 -15.74
CA ILE A 252 -22.12 -5.45 -16.94
C ILE A 252 -22.09 -6.37 -18.18
N VAL A 253 -21.75 -7.64 -17.98
CA VAL A 253 -21.59 -8.66 -19.04
C VAL A 253 -22.64 -9.77 -19.01
N CYS A 254 -23.62 -9.70 -18.09
CA CYS A 254 -24.61 -10.76 -17.88
C CYS A 254 -25.78 -10.70 -18.88
N ASP A 255 -26.10 -9.54 -19.41
CA ASP A 255 -27.20 -9.41 -20.35
C ASP A 255 -26.65 -8.97 -21.71
N PRO A 256 -26.48 -9.89 -22.67
CA PRO A 256 -26.05 -9.51 -24.02
C PRO A 256 -27.07 -8.62 -24.74
N ASN A 257 -28.28 -8.42 -24.18
CA ASN A 257 -29.33 -7.56 -24.72
C ASN A 257 -29.56 -6.28 -23.88
N LYS A 258 -28.82 -6.07 -22.79
CA LYS A 258 -28.89 -4.79 -22.07
C LYS A 258 -27.85 -3.85 -22.66
N ASP A 259 -28.31 -2.72 -23.19
CA ASP A 259 -27.43 -1.66 -23.64
C ASP A 259 -26.53 -1.22 -22.48
N ILE A 260 -25.21 -1.32 -22.67
CA ILE A 260 -24.23 -0.84 -21.70
C ILE A 260 -24.34 0.67 -21.66
N THR A 261 -24.79 1.21 -20.53
CA THR A 261 -24.96 2.65 -20.34
C THR A 261 -23.62 3.33 -20.08
N LEU A 262 -23.57 4.66 -20.21
CA LEU A 262 -22.37 5.43 -19.84
C LEU A 262 -22.07 5.29 -18.34
N ALA A 263 -23.09 5.22 -17.49
CA ALA A 263 -22.91 4.96 -16.06
C ALA A 263 -22.30 3.57 -15.78
N ASP A 264 -22.61 2.54 -16.58
CA ASP A 264 -22.01 1.21 -16.43
C ASP A 264 -20.51 1.26 -16.77
N ARG A 265 -20.12 2.06 -17.77
CA ARG A 265 -18.70 2.29 -18.12
C ARG A 265 -17.96 3.07 -17.04
N LEU A 266 -18.59 4.11 -16.48
CA LEU A 266 -18.05 4.85 -15.35
C LEU A 266 -17.80 3.96 -14.13
N GLN A 267 -18.77 3.10 -13.78
CA GLN A 267 -18.59 2.14 -12.69
C GLN A 267 -17.43 1.18 -12.96
N ALA A 268 -17.29 0.67 -14.19
CA ALA A 268 -16.19 -0.19 -14.57
C ALA A 268 -14.83 0.50 -14.40
N ALA A 269 -14.71 1.75 -14.84
CA ALA A 269 -13.49 2.55 -14.71
C ALA A 269 -13.11 2.77 -13.23
N VAL A 270 -14.09 3.15 -12.40
CA VAL A 270 -13.91 3.29 -10.94
C VAL A 270 -13.42 2.00 -10.29
N LEU A 271 -13.99 0.85 -10.66
CA LEU A 271 -13.58 -0.45 -10.11
C LEU A 271 -12.19 -0.90 -10.57
N GLN A 272 -11.76 -0.43 -11.73
CA GLN A 272 -10.42 -0.66 -12.27
C GLN A 272 -9.38 0.33 -11.72
N GLY A 273 -9.81 1.34 -10.95
CA GLY A 273 -8.93 2.36 -10.42
C GLY A 273 -8.41 3.33 -11.50
N SER A 274 -9.14 3.49 -12.60
CA SER A 274 -8.73 4.34 -13.73
C SER A 274 -9.82 5.33 -14.12
N LEU A 275 -9.42 6.49 -14.64
CA LEU A 275 -10.36 7.45 -15.22
C LEU A 275 -11.05 6.86 -16.47
N PRO A 276 -12.31 7.24 -16.76
CA PRO A 276 -12.98 6.81 -17.98
C PRO A 276 -12.18 7.19 -19.23
N GLU A 277 -11.88 6.21 -20.08
CA GLU A 277 -11.17 6.44 -21.35
C GLU A 277 -12.10 7.01 -22.42
N ASP A 278 -13.38 6.68 -22.37
CA ASP A 278 -14.33 7.05 -23.41
C ASP A 278 -14.86 8.48 -23.24
N GLU A 279 -14.67 9.30 -24.27
CA GLU A 279 -15.04 10.72 -24.28
C GLU A 279 -16.53 10.95 -23.99
N ALA A 280 -17.39 10.02 -24.41
CA ALA A 280 -18.81 10.07 -24.14
C ALA A 280 -19.13 9.98 -22.63
N THR A 281 -18.53 9.04 -21.90
CA THR A 281 -18.67 8.93 -20.45
C THR A 281 -18.01 10.12 -19.75
N ARG A 282 -16.83 10.55 -20.20
CA ARG A 282 -16.16 11.73 -19.65
C ARG A 282 -17.02 12.98 -19.74
N THR A 283 -17.62 13.23 -20.90
CA THR A 283 -18.53 14.37 -21.11
C THR A 283 -19.80 14.22 -20.29
N ALA A 284 -20.42 13.04 -20.30
CA ALA A 284 -21.69 12.77 -19.65
C ALA A 284 -21.68 12.92 -18.11
N PHE A 285 -20.52 12.69 -17.49
CA PHE A 285 -20.35 12.74 -16.03
C PHE A 285 -19.42 13.85 -15.53
N GLY A 286 -19.10 14.82 -16.40
CA GLY A 286 -18.47 16.08 -16.02
C GLY A 286 -16.94 16.14 -16.13
N PHE A 287 -16.27 15.03 -16.44
CA PHE A 287 -14.81 14.97 -16.56
C PHE A 287 -14.23 15.83 -17.69
N SER A 288 -14.98 16.05 -18.78
CA SER A 288 -14.53 16.93 -19.88
C SER A 288 -14.77 18.41 -19.59
N ARG A 289 -15.42 18.75 -18.47
CA ARG A 289 -15.84 20.11 -18.10
C ARG A 289 -15.02 20.70 -16.96
N VAL A 290 -13.98 19.99 -16.54
CA VAL A 290 -13.16 20.27 -15.37
C VAL A 290 -11.69 20.07 -15.73
N ASP A 291 -10.80 20.60 -14.91
CA ASP A 291 -9.36 20.39 -15.00
C ASP A 291 -8.95 18.99 -14.49
N ALA A 292 -7.65 18.73 -14.43
CA ALA A 292 -7.14 17.48 -13.89
C ALA A 292 -7.58 17.27 -12.43
N ILE A 293 -7.52 18.31 -11.60
CA ILE A 293 -7.85 18.23 -10.18
C ILE A 293 -9.35 17.93 -10.01
N GLY A 294 -10.21 18.66 -10.71
CA GLY A 294 -11.64 18.40 -10.73
C GLY A 294 -11.98 16.99 -11.21
N SER A 295 -11.23 16.45 -12.18
CA SER A 295 -11.41 15.07 -12.65
C SER A 295 -11.14 14.05 -11.53
N HIS A 296 -10.09 14.25 -10.72
CA HIS A 296 -9.81 13.39 -9.57
C HIS A 296 -10.89 13.52 -8.47
N VAL A 297 -11.37 14.73 -8.19
CA VAL A 297 -12.46 14.96 -7.23
C VAL A 297 -13.73 14.24 -7.67
N LEU A 298 -14.09 14.32 -8.95
CA LEU A 298 -15.22 13.60 -9.53
C LEU A 298 -15.03 12.08 -9.45
N PHE A 299 -13.83 11.57 -9.78
CA PHE A 299 -13.52 10.14 -9.70
C PHE A 299 -13.72 9.59 -8.28
N ASN A 300 -13.13 10.23 -7.28
CA ASN A 300 -13.25 9.86 -5.87
C ASN A 300 -14.70 9.95 -5.38
N MET A 301 -15.42 10.99 -5.80
CA MET A 301 -16.83 11.17 -5.51
C MET A 301 -17.67 9.99 -6.05
N TYR A 302 -17.51 9.64 -7.32
CA TYR A 302 -18.24 8.52 -7.92
C TYR A 302 -17.86 7.19 -7.25
N GLY A 303 -16.58 6.99 -6.91
CA GLY A 303 -16.13 5.85 -6.10
C GLY A 303 -16.85 5.73 -4.76
N ALA A 304 -16.94 6.83 -4.02
CA ALA A 304 -17.65 6.86 -2.74
C ALA A 304 -19.15 6.58 -2.90
N ILE A 305 -19.78 7.16 -3.93
CA ILE A 305 -21.20 6.98 -4.24
C ILE A 305 -21.53 5.53 -4.61
N PHE A 306 -20.72 4.89 -5.46
CA PHE A 306 -20.88 3.47 -5.76
C PHE A 306 -20.64 2.59 -4.51
N GLY A 307 -19.68 2.98 -3.66
CA GLY A 307 -19.41 2.32 -2.38
C GLY A 307 -20.58 2.36 -1.40
N GLU A 308 -21.45 3.38 -1.46
CA GLU A 308 -22.69 3.49 -0.68
C GLU A 308 -23.89 2.76 -1.32
N GLY A 309 -23.66 2.01 -2.39
CA GLY A 309 -24.65 1.16 -3.04
C GLY A 309 -25.53 1.85 -4.07
N VAL A 310 -25.13 3.00 -4.60
CA VAL A 310 -25.80 3.62 -5.75
C VAL A 310 -25.51 2.79 -7.00
N HIS A 311 -26.53 2.49 -7.78
CA HIS A 311 -26.39 1.65 -8.97
C HIS A 311 -26.20 2.49 -10.25
N PRO A 312 -25.50 1.97 -11.28
CA PRO A 312 -25.31 2.68 -12.55
C PRO A 312 -26.63 3.13 -13.20
N ASP A 313 -27.66 2.27 -13.18
CA ASP A 313 -28.97 2.62 -13.76
C ASP A 313 -29.62 3.80 -13.02
N GLN A 314 -29.41 3.90 -11.72
CA GLN A 314 -29.91 5.02 -10.92
C GLN A 314 -29.14 6.30 -11.29
N LEU A 315 -27.81 6.22 -11.40
CA LEU A 315 -26.97 7.34 -11.82
C LEU A 315 -27.31 7.81 -13.24
N GLU A 316 -27.53 6.88 -14.16
CA GLU A 316 -27.95 7.15 -15.53
C GLU A 316 -29.35 7.78 -15.58
N SER A 317 -30.28 7.33 -14.73
CA SER A 317 -31.61 7.92 -14.64
C SER A 317 -31.55 9.39 -14.19
N TRP A 318 -30.73 9.71 -13.20
CA TRP A 318 -30.53 11.08 -12.73
C TRP A 318 -29.91 11.98 -13.79
N ARG A 319 -28.96 11.43 -14.56
CA ARG A 319 -28.35 12.12 -15.71
C ARG A 319 -29.41 12.45 -16.77
N LEU A 320 -30.19 11.46 -17.19
CA LEU A 320 -31.23 11.63 -18.21
C LEU A 320 -32.35 12.58 -17.77
N GLN A 321 -32.66 12.61 -16.48
CA GLN A 321 -33.66 13.52 -15.89
C GLN A 321 -33.10 14.92 -15.61
N GLY A 322 -31.78 15.13 -15.70
CA GLY A 322 -31.12 16.40 -15.38
C GLY A 322 -31.17 16.75 -13.89
N THR A 323 -31.27 15.73 -13.02
CA THR A 323 -31.27 15.83 -11.55
C THR A 323 -29.97 15.32 -10.92
N LEU A 324 -28.95 15.06 -11.74
CA LEU A 324 -27.67 14.48 -11.31
C LEU A 324 -26.99 15.26 -10.17
N LEU A 325 -26.81 16.58 -10.33
CA LEU A 325 -26.18 17.43 -9.32
C LEU A 325 -26.92 17.44 -7.96
N PRO A 326 -28.23 17.75 -7.88
CA PRO A 326 -28.93 17.81 -6.59
C PRO A 326 -29.01 16.45 -5.88
N GLU A 327 -29.17 15.35 -6.62
CA GLU A 327 -29.18 14.00 -6.03
C GLU A 327 -27.82 13.62 -5.45
N ILE A 328 -26.73 13.95 -6.15
CA ILE A 328 -25.36 13.74 -5.67
C ILE A 328 -25.07 14.61 -4.45
N GLN A 329 -25.46 15.89 -4.45
CA GLN A 329 -25.29 16.77 -3.28
C GLN A 329 -26.02 16.24 -2.05
N ASN A 330 -27.27 15.76 -2.22
CA ASN A 330 -28.05 15.16 -1.14
C ASN A 330 -27.39 13.88 -0.60
N LEU A 331 -26.94 12.98 -1.49
CA LEU A 331 -26.22 11.76 -1.10
C LEU A 331 -24.94 12.09 -0.34
N LEU A 332 -24.17 13.04 -0.86
CA LEU A 332 -22.94 13.47 -0.22
C LEU A 332 -23.24 14.00 1.17
N GLY A 333 -24.27 14.84 1.35
CA GLY A 333 -24.66 15.42 2.65
C GLY A 333 -25.17 14.41 3.68
N THR A 334 -25.88 13.35 3.25
CA THR A 334 -26.64 12.46 4.14
C THR A 334 -26.03 11.07 4.32
N ARG A 335 -25.59 10.42 3.23
CA ARG A 335 -25.26 9.00 3.20
C ARG A 335 -23.77 8.73 3.06
N VAL A 336 -23.04 9.54 2.30
CA VAL A 336 -21.60 9.35 2.12
C VAL A 336 -20.86 9.91 3.35
N PRO A 337 -20.12 9.08 4.11
CA PRO A 337 -19.32 9.56 5.22
C PRO A 337 -18.27 10.55 4.72
N PHE A 338 -18.08 11.66 5.44
CA PHE A 338 -17.13 12.72 5.07
C PHE A 338 -15.74 12.19 4.69
N TYR A 339 -15.24 11.17 5.40
CA TYR A 339 -13.92 10.60 5.13
C TYR A 339 -13.80 9.87 3.77
N LYS A 340 -14.90 9.40 3.16
CA LYS A 340 -14.85 8.72 1.85
C LYS A 340 -14.73 9.69 0.67
N ALA A 341 -15.16 10.94 0.85
CA ALA A 341 -15.18 11.97 -0.18
C ALA A 341 -15.06 13.37 0.46
N PRO A 342 -13.90 13.68 1.09
CA PRO A 342 -13.74 14.87 1.95
C PRO A 342 -13.84 16.18 1.18
N GLU A 343 -13.38 16.19 -0.07
CA GLU A 343 -13.27 17.38 -0.91
C GLU A 343 -14.51 17.58 -1.80
N SER A 344 -15.26 16.51 -2.09
CA SER A 344 -16.32 16.50 -3.09
C SER A 344 -17.50 17.43 -2.75
N ARG A 345 -17.85 17.58 -1.46
CA ARG A 345 -18.94 18.48 -1.03
C ARG A 345 -18.60 19.95 -1.30
N GLY A 346 -17.46 20.41 -0.80
CA GLY A 346 -17.02 21.81 -0.94
C GLY A 346 -16.68 22.14 -2.38
N TRP A 347 -16.00 21.22 -3.07
CA TRP A 347 -15.64 21.41 -4.47
C TRP A 347 -16.86 21.52 -5.37
N LEU A 348 -17.88 20.64 -5.24
CA LEU A 348 -19.10 20.74 -6.05
C LEU A 348 -19.92 22.00 -5.79
N ALA A 349 -19.89 22.54 -4.57
CA ALA A 349 -20.55 23.81 -4.27
C ALA A 349 -19.95 24.97 -5.08
N ASN A 350 -18.65 24.92 -5.34
CA ASN A 350 -17.92 25.92 -6.13
C ASN A 350 -17.86 25.59 -7.63
N HIS A 351 -18.11 24.33 -8.02
CA HIS A 351 -18.03 23.85 -9.41
C HIS A 351 -19.34 23.19 -9.88
N PRO A 352 -20.51 23.83 -9.74
CA PRO A 352 -21.79 23.23 -10.13
C PRO A 352 -21.87 22.92 -11.63
N TYR A 353 -21.12 23.69 -12.44
CA TYR A 353 -21.03 23.50 -13.90
C TYR A 353 -20.40 22.16 -14.31
N ALA A 354 -19.73 21.47 -13.40
CA ALA A 354 -19.16 20.15 -13.66
C ALA A 354 -20.26 19.12 -13.96
N LEU A 355 -21.37 19.17 -13.22
CA LEU A 355 -22.47 18.18 -13.32
C LEU A 355 -23.78 18.77 -13.83
N ASP A 356 -23.95 20.10 -13.81
CA ASP A 356 -25.09 20.76 -14.43
C ASP A 356 -24.73 21.22 -15.86
N MET A 357 -25.20 20.45 -16.84
CA MET A 357 -24.99 20.73 -18.27
C MET A 357 -25.66 22.03 -18.74
N ARG A 358 -26.58 22.60 -17.96
CA ARG A 358 -27.24 23.87 -18.28
C ARG A 358 -26.33 25.07 -18.01
N LEU A 359 -25.34 24.91 -17.13
CA LEU A 359 -24.37 25.97 -16.83
C LEU A 359 -23.26 25.97 -17.89
N PRO A 360 -22.72 27.14 -18.27
CA PRO A 360 -21.54 27.20 -19.12
C PRO A 360 -20.31 26.69 -18.35
N ALA A 361 -19.56 25.75 -18.94
CA ALA A 361 -18.26 25.34 -18.42
C ALA A 361 -17.18 26.34 -18.88
N PRO A 362 -16.21 26.71 -18.03
CA PRO A 362 -15.05 27.48 -18.46
C PRO A 362 -14.25 26.70 -19.52
N SER A 363 -13.53 27.40 -20.40
CA SER A 363 -12.65 26.72 -21.36
C SER A 363 -11.49 26.05 -20.61
N ARG A 364 -10.92 25.00 -21.21
CA ARG A 364 -9.80 24.29 -20.60
C ARG A 364 -8.61 25.20 -20.34
N GLU A 365 -8.31 26.15 -21.23
CA GLU A 365 -7.23 27.12 -20.99
C GLU A 365 -7.51 28.00 -19.75
N LYS A 366 -8.77 28.41 -19.54
CA LYS A 366 -9.16 29.19 -18.36
C LYS A 366 -9.10 28.37 -17.07
N LEU A 367 -9.43 27.09 -17.13
CA LEU A 367 -9.31 26.18 -15.98
C LEU A 367 -7.85 25.92 -15.62
N GLU A 368 -6.97 25.78 -16.61
CA GLU A 368 -5.52 25.65 -16.41
C GLU A 368 -4.92 26.95 -15.84
N GLU A 369 -5.34 28.12 -16.34
CA GLU A 369 -4.97 29.43 -15.79
C GLU A 369 -5.44 29.61 -14.34
N GLU A 370 -6.67 29.20 -14.03
CA GLU A 370 -7.23 29.24 -12.67
C GLU A 370 -6.49 28.28 -11.73
N THR A 371 -6.10 27.09 -12.21
CA THR A 371 -5.30 26.13 -11.44
C THR A 371 -3.90 26.66 -11.13
N ILE A 372 -3.24 27.26 -12.12
CA ILE A 372 -1.95 27.94 -11.95
C ILE A 372 -2.10 29.08 -10.94
N LYS A 373 -3.18 29.86 -11.03
CA LYS A 373 -3.47 30.93 -10.08
C LYS A 373 -3.64 30.41 -8.66
N ILE A 374 -4.40 29.33 -8.45
CA ILE A 374 -4.55 28.69 -7.13
C ILE A 374 -3.18 28.25 -6.59
N LEU A 375 -2.32 27.67 -7.43
CA LEU A 375 -0.97 27.26 -7.03
C LEU A 375 -0.12 28.45 -6.61
N VAL A 376 -0.09 29.53 -7.40
CA VAL A 376 0.62 30.76 -7.06
C VAL A 376 0.08 31.35 -5.76
N ASP A 377 -1.23 31.54 -5.66
CA ASP A 377 -1.90 32.13 -4.49
C ASP A 377 -1.66 31.32 -3.22
N SER A 378 -1.67 29.98 -3.31
CA SER A 378 -1.46 29.10 -2.14
C SER A 378 -0.02 29.17 -1.63
N ASN A 379 0.97 29.18 -2.55
CA ASN A 379 2.38 29.24 -2.19
C ASN A 379 2.77 30.63 -1.66
N VAL A 380 2.36 31.69 -2.37
CA VAL A 380 2.60 33.08 -1.95
C VAL A 380 1.86 33.39 -0.65
N GLY A 381 0.60 32.95 -0.53
CA GLY A 381 -0.23 33.18 0.66
C GLY A 381 0.34 32.50 1.91
N LEU A 382 0.79 31.24 1.79
CA LEU A 382 1.46 30.56 2.90
C LEU A 382 2.75 31.28 3.28
N TRP A 383 3.58 31.67 2.31
CA TRP A 383 4.84 32.38 2.57
C TRP A 383 4.61 33.67 3.34
N ASN A 384 3.72 34.53 2.84
CA ASN A 384 3.42 35.82 3.46
C ASN A 384 2.84 35.65 4.88
N THR A 385 2.13 34.54 5.14
CA THR A 385 1.63 34.21 6.48
C THR A 385 2.76 33.81 7.43
N LEU A 386 3.73 33.02 6.95
CA LEU A 386 4.83 32.52 7.77
C LEU A 386 5.96 33.55 7.95
N MET A 387 6.17 34.42 6.98
CA MET A 387 7.34 35.33 6.90
C MET A 387 6.91 36.79 6.77
N PRO A 388 6.27 37.39 7.80
CA PRO A 388 5.89 38.79 7.78
C PRO A 388 7.12 39.70 7.61
N GLY A 389 7.03 40.67 6.69
CA GLY A 389 8.12 41.57 6.35
C GLY A 389 9.06 41.08 5.23
N LEU A 390 8.87 39.85 4.72
CA LEU A 390 9.55 39.30 3.55
C LEU A 390 8.57 38.87 2.47
N GLU A 391 7.52 39.68 2.30
CA GLU A 391 6.41 39.35 1.43
C GLU A 391 6.84 39.21 -0.04
N CYS A 392 6.17 38.31 -0.75
CA CYS A 392 6.31 38.13 -2.20
C CYS A 392 4.95 38.23 -2.88
N THR A 393 4.95 38.53 -4.18
CA THR A 393 3.73 38.57 -5.01
C THR A 393 3.67 37.45 -6.06
N ASP A 394 4.78 36.78 -6.32
CA ASP A 394 4.91 35.75 -7.35
C ASP A 394 5.91 34.66 -6.94
N LEU A 395 5.96 33.58 -7.72
CA LEU A 395 6.81 32.42 -7.43
C LEU A 395 8.31 32.68 -7.63
N ASP A 396 8.69 33.68 -8.43
CA ASP A 396 10.10 33.98 -8.67
C ASP A 396 10.70 34.78 -7.51
N GLN A 397 9.94 35.72 -6.95
CA GLN A 397 10.27 36.37 -5.69
C GLN A 397 10.31 35.37 -4.53
N LEU A 398 9.36 34.44 -4.49
CA LEU A 398 9.37 33.35 -3.50
C LEU A 398 10.65 32.50 -3.61
N ARG A 399 11.06 32.15 -4.84
CA ARG A 399 12.31 31.42 -5.09
C ARG A 399 13.54 32.21 -4.63
N ALA A 400 13.61 33.49 -4.96
CA ALA A 400 14.69 34.37 -4.52
C ALA A 400 14.74 34.50 -2.98
N ASN A 401 13.58 34.48 -2.32
CA ASN A 401 13.50 34.49 -0.87
C ASN A 401 14.04 33.19 -0.25
N PHE A 402 13.72 32.02 -0.81
CA PHE A 402 14.32 30.75 -0.37
C PHE A 402 15.84 30.76 -0.47
N GLU A 403 16.37 31.26 -1.60
CA GLU A 403 17.81 31.39 -1.82
C GLU A 403 18.47 32.33 -0.81
N ARG A 404 17.86 33.51 -0.59
CA ARG A 404 18.36 34.51 0.35
C ARG A 404 18.39 34.02 1.80
N LEU A 405 17.44 33.16 2.19
CA LEU A 405 17.40 32.55 3.51
C LEU A 405 18.12 31.20 3.58
N GLN A 406 18.75 30.77 2.48
CA GLN A 406 19.50 29.51 2.39
C GLN A 406 18.69 28.27 2.80
N TRP A 407 17.42 28.21 2.38
CA TRP A 407 16.60 27.03 2.63
C TRP A 407 17.15 25.81 1.90
N SER A 408 17.24 24.68 2.61
CA SER A 408 17.65 23.40 2.03
C SER A 408 16.60 22.88 1.04
N PRO A 409 16.99 22.02 0.07
CA PRO A 409 16.04 21.42 -0.88
C PRO A 409 14.84 20.75 -0.20
N LYS A 410 15.06 20.08 0.94
CA LYS A 410 14.00 19.42 1.72
C LYS A 410 13.03 20.42 2.36
N GLN A 411 13.50 21.59 2.79
CA GLN A 411 12.61 22.64 3.32
C GLN A 411 11.73 23.22 2.22
N VAL A 412 12.30 23.49 1.05
CA VAL A 412 11.56 23.99 -0.13
C VAL A 412 10.53 22.96 -0.61
N GLU A 413 10.93 21.68 -0.70
CA GLU A 413 10.04 20.57 -1.05
C GLU A 413 8.85 20.46 -0.10
N PHE A 414 9.10 20.46 1.21
CA PHE A 414 8.03 20.37 2.21
C PHE A 414 7.11 21.58 2.18
N PHE A 415 7.66 22.78 1.98
CA PHE A 415 6.88 24.01 1.85
C PHE A 415 5.91 23.93 0.68
N HIS A 416 6.40 23.60 -0.53
CA HIS A 416 5.55 23.50 -1.71
C HIS A 416 4.47 22.43 -1.53
N PHE A 417 4.83 21.28 -0.95
CA PHE A 417 3.84 20.26 -0.60
C PHE A 417 2.75 20.83 0.32
N PHE A 418 3.14 21.48 1.42
CA PHE A 418 2.20 21.96 2.42
C PHE A 418 1.32 23.11 1.89
N ALA A 419 1.90 24.03 1.10
CA ALA A 419 1.17 25.09 0.42
C ALA A 419 0.11 24.51 -0.53
N ASN A 420 0.50 23.56 -1.37
CA ASN A 420 -0.41 22.93 -2.33
C ASN A 420 -1.53 22.14 -1.61
N LEU A 421 -1.19 21.46 -0.52
CA LEU A 421 -2.14 20.71 0.29
C LEU A 421 -3.21 21.62 0.93
N ARG A 422 -2.81 22.81 1.39
CA ARG A 422 -3.72 23.85 1.92
C ARG A 422 -4.52 24.54 0.83
N GLY A 423 -3.94 24.70 -0.36
CA GLY A 423 -4.59 25.23 -1.56
C GLY A 423 -5.66 24.33 -2.16
N GLY A 424 -5.81 23.10 -1.67
CA GLY A 424 -6.76 22.13 -2.20
C GLY A 424 -6.32 21.48 -3.51
N LEU A 425 -5.03 21.55 -3.85
CA LEU A 425 -4.47 20.99 -5.09
C LEU A 425 -4.22 19.47 -5.03
N GLY A 426 -4.74 18.79 -4.01
CA GLY A 426 -4.66 17.34 -3.87
C GLY A 426 -3.34 16.83 -3.27
N HIS A 427 -2.86 15.69 -3.80
CA HIS A 427 -1.63 15.01 -3.40
C HIS A 427 -0.53 15.18 -4.45
N PRO A 428 0.74 14.94 -4.09
CA PRO A 428 1.83 14.93 -5.05
C PRO A 428 1.64 13.91 -6.16
N ASN A 429 2.23 14.18 -7.33
CA ASN A 429 2.31 13.23 -8.44
C ASN A 429 3.70 12.57 -8.52
N PRO A 430 3.86 11.45 -9.26
CA PRO A 430 5.14 10.74 -9.34
C PRO A 430 6.33 11.54 -9.91
N VAL A 431 6.11 12.70 -10.54
CA VAL A 431 7.21 13.58 -11.00
C VAL A 431 7.81 14.37 -9.84
N GLN A 432 7.04 14.59 -8.77
CA GLN A 432 7.45 15.38 -7.62
C GLN A 432 8.19 14.52 -6.59
N ASP A 433 9.33 15.02 -6.09
CA ASP A 433 10.11 14.35 -5.03
C ASP A 433 9.28 14.08 -3.77
N SER A 434 8.32 14.97 -3.49
CA SER A 434 7.39 14.89 -2.38
C SER A 434 6.48 13.65 -2.44
N TRP A 435 6.29 13.05 -3.62
CA TRP A 435 5.53 11.81 -3.76
C TRP A 435 6.23 10.64 -3.08
N ILE A 436 7.56 10.57 -3.17
CA ILE A 436 8.32 9.56 -2.42
C ILE A 436 8.54 10.03 -1.00
N SER A 437 9.08 11.23 -0.78
CA SER A 437 9.56 11.64 0.56
C SER A 437 8.47 11.71 1.62
N LEU A 438 7.21 11.94 1.23
CA LEU A 438 6.05 11.96 2.13
C LEU A 438 5.22 10.69 2.06
N GLY A 439 5.67 9.69 1.30
CA GLY A 439 5.14 8.33 1.32
C GLY A 439 3.91 8.09 0.47
N PHE A 440 3.55 9.01 -0.44
CA PHE A 440 2.49 8.77 -1.41
C PHE A 440 2.82 7.61 -2.35
N CYS A 441 4.11 7.35 -2.60
CA CYS A 441 4.56 6.16 -3.34
C CYS A 441 4.11 4.82 -2.73
N THR A 442 3.75 4.80 -1.45
CA THR A 442 3.29 3.60 -0.75
C THR A 442 1.81 3.29 -0.98
N CYS A 443 1.07 4.24 -1.55
CA CYS A 443 -0.33 4.13 -1.89
C CYS A 443 -0.54 3.19 -3.09
N GLN A 444 -1.68 2.50 -3.13
CA GLN A 444 -2.01 1.54 -4.18
C GLN A 444 -2.61 2.22 -5.41
N ASP A 445 -3.32 3.33 -5.18
CA ASP A 445 -4.07 4.11 -6.15
C ASP A 445 -4.22 5.57 -5.68
N GLU A 446 -4.62 6.46 -6.59
CA GLU A 446 -4.85 7.88 -6.32
C GLU A 446 -5.89 8.14 -5.22
N GLY A 447 -6.87 7.24 -5.04
CA GLY A 447 -7.84 7.33 -3.95
C GLY A 447 -7.17 7.16 -2.58
N SER A 448 -6.27 6.18 -2.47
CA SER A 448 -5.43 6.01 -1.28
C SER A 448 -4.45 7.17 -1.09
N GLU A 449 -3.92 7.77 -2.16
CA GLU A 449 -3.12 9.01 -2.10
C GLU A 449 -3.95 10.18 -1.55
N GLY A 450 -5.21 10.34 -1.98
CA GLY A 450 -6.14 11.32 -1.42
C GLY A 450 -6.43 11.13 0.07
N GLN A 451 -6.53 9.88 0.55
CA GLN A 451 -6.69 9.59 1.98
C GLN A 451 -5.43 9.94 2.78
N LEU A 452 -4.24 9.76 2.20
CA LEU A 452 -2.98 10.17 2.83
C LEU A 452 -2.87 11.71 2.86
N ALA A 453 -3.24 12.39 1.78
CA ALA A 453 -3.31 13.85 1.74
C ALA A 453 -4.27 14.40 2.80
N LEU A 454 -5.46 13.81 2.95
CA LEU A 454 -6.39 14.18 4.03
C LEU A 454 -5.75 14.00 5.41
N THR A 455 -4.97 12.94 5.61
CA THR A 455 -4.27 12.70 6.87
C THR A 455 -3.25 13.80 7.15
N TYR A 456 -2.45 14.21 6.16
CA TYR A 456 -1.54 15.35 6.27
C TYR A 456 -2.28 16.67 6.50
N ARG A 457 -3.46 16.87 5.89
CA ARG A 457 -4.26 18.09 6.07
C ARG A 457 -4.75 18.21 7.51
N ILE A 458 -5.34 17.13 8.04
CA ILE A 458 -5.78 17.09 9.44
C ILE A 458 -4.58 17.30 10.39
N LEU A 459 -3.41 16.76 10.05
CA LEU A 459 -2.20 17.00 10.84
C LEU A 459 -1.80 18.48 10.81
N GLY A 460 -1.85 19.13 9.64
CA GLY A 460 -1.55 20.56 9.48
C GLY A 460 -2.58 21.52 10.06
N ASP A 461 -3.79 21.06 10.39
CA ASP A 461 -4.76 21.82 11.17
C ASP A 461 -4.51 21.69 12.68
N ARG A 462 -3.77 20.66 13.11
CA ARG A 462 -3.47 20.37 14.53
C ARG A 462 -2.09 20.83 14.99
N CYS A 463 -1.16 21.00 14.06
CA CYS A 463 0.24 21.35 14.33
C CYS A 463 0.61 22.68 13.67
N SER A 464 1.59 23.39 14.23
CA SER A 464 2.21 24.53 13.56
C SER A 464 3.08 24.07 12.38
N TYR A 465 3.34 24.98 11.44
CA TYR A 465 4.21 24.69 10.30
C TYR A 465 5.63 24.30 10.75
N ASP A 466 6.16 24.95 11.79
CA ASP A 466 7.50 24.66 12.30
C ASP A 466 7.58 23.26 12.92
N GLU A 467 6.56 22.84 13.67
CA GLU A 467 6.49 21.47 14.22
C GLU A 467 6.44 20.43 13.11
N LEU A 468 5.65 20.68 12.06
CA LEU A 468 5.53 19.82 10.90
C LEU A 468 6.85 19.72 10.12
N LEU A 469 7.46 20.86 9.83
CA LEU A 469 8.73 20.93 9.10
C LEU A 469 9.84 20.23 9.89
N LYS A 470 9.92 20.47 11.20
CA LYS A 470 10.87 19.78 12.07
C LYS A 470 10.64 18.27 12.06
N ALA A 471 9.39 17.83 12.20
CA ALA A 471 9.07 16.41 12.17
C ALA A 471 9.38 15.75 10.83
N PHE A 472 9.22 16.47 9.71
CA PHE A 472 9.62 16.00 8.38
C PHE A 472 11.14 15.84 8.28
N LEU A 473 11.90 16.86 8.67
CA LEU A 473 13.37 16.85 8.58
C LEU A 473 14.01 15.82 9.53
N GLU A 474 13.38 15.53 10.67
CA GLU A 474 13.86 14.58 11.66
C GLU A 474 13.28 13.15 11.51
N PHE A 475 12.50 12.87 10.46
CA PHE A 475 11.80 11.58 10.26
C PHE A 475 10.88 11.17 11.43
N LYS A 476 10.24 12.16 12.05
CA LYS A 476 9.31 12.01 13.19
C LYS A 476 7.85 12.23 12.82
N LEU A 477 7.51 12.28 11.52
CA LEU A 477 6.12 12.44 11.08
C LEU A 477 5.21 11.33 11.60
N VAL A 478 5.71 10.10 11.74
CA VAL A 478 4.93 8.97 12.31
C VAL A 478 4.57 9.23 13.77
N GLU A 479 5.54 9.67 14.57
CA GLU A 479 5.32 10.02 15.99
C GLU A 479 4.35 11.19 16.10
N LEU A 480 4.53 12.22 15.27
CA LEU A 480 3.67 13.40 15.25
C LEU A 480 2.22 13.03 14.87
N MET A 481 2.03 12.16 13.87
CA MET A 481 0.71 11.63 13.50
C MET A 481 0.07 10.85 14.65
N ASP A 482 0.83 10.00 15.32
CA ASP A 482 0.31 9.18 16.43
C ASP A 482 -0.06 10.04 17.64
N ASN A 483 0.78 11.00 18.01
CA ASN A 483 0.53 11.94 19.11
C ASN A 483 -0.68 12.84 18.85
N ASN A 484 -0.97 13.12 17.58
CA ASN A 484 -2.17 13.85 17.17
C ASN A 484 -3.39 12.95 16.96
N GLY A 485 -3.38 11.70 17.41
CA GLY A 485 -4.55 10.80 17.32
C GLY A 485 -4.87 10.33 15.90
N LEU A 486 -3.91 10.40 14.96
CA LEU A 486 -4.06 9.96 13.57
C LEU A 486 -3.49 8.55 13.32
N ARG A 487 -3.05 7.86 14.37
CA ARG A 487 -2.54 6.47 14.28
C ARG A 487 -3.46 5.54 13.50
N GLY A 488 -4.76 5.59 13.77
CA GLY A 488 -5.75 4.75 13.07
C GLY A 488 -5.81 5.02 11.56
N ARG A 489 -5.63 6.28 11.13
CA ARG A 489 -5.56 6.66 9.71
C ARG A 489 -4.23 6.27 9.09
N ARG A 490 -3.12 6.50 9.80
CA ARG A 490 -1.77 6.13 9.36
C ARG A 490 -1.65 4.62 9.09
N LEU A 491 -2.24 3.79 9.95
CA LEU A 491 -2.22 2.33 9.80
C LEU A 491 -3.01 1.80 8.59
N LEU A 492 -3.77 2.64 7.89
CA LEU A 492 -4.35 2.30 6.59
C LEU A 492 -3.29 2.13 5.49
N PHE A 493 -2.06 2.61 5.73
CA PHE A 493 -0.95 2.60 4.79
C PHE A 493 0.20 1.73 5.35
N PRO A 494 0.24 0.42 5.04
CA PRO A 494 1.14 -0.52 5.70
C PRO A 494 2.64 -0.20 5.51
N TYR A 495 3.00 0.39 4.36
CA TYR A 495 4.40 0.68 4.02
C TYR A 495 4.78 2.14 4.27
N LEU A 496 3.87 2.98 4.79
CA LEU A 496 4.14 4.40 5.00
C LEU A 496 5.29 4.63 5.99
N THR A 497 5.41 3.78 7.00
CA THR A 497 6.52 3.83 7.96
C THR A 497 7.86 3.53 7.34
N ASP A 498 7.92 2.73 6.25
CA ASP A 498 9.17 2.44 5.55
C ASP A 498 9.80 3.69 4.92
N ILE A 499 8.97 4.70 4.61
CA ILE A 499 9.39 5.98 4.06
C ILE A 499 9.62 7.00 5.16
N LEU A 500 8.64 7.16 6.05
CA LEU A 500 8.63 8.24 7.04
C LEU A 500 9.56 7.99 8.23
N GLN A 501 9.97 6.75 8.44
CA GLN A 501 10.94 6.32 9.45
C GLN A 501 11.94 5.34 8.81
N PRO A 502 12.81 5.83 7.90
CA PRO A 502 13.71 4.97 7.17
C PRO A 502 14.70 4.29 8.13
N THR A 503 14.71 2.96 8.13
CA THR A 503 15.62 2.15 8.94
C THR A 503 17.00 1.99 8.32
N ILE A 504 17.25 2.62 7.17
CA ILE A 504 18.43 2.45 6.33
C ILE A 504 19.20 3.79 6.27
N PRO A 505 20.54 3.80 6.38
CA PRO A 505 21.34 5.03 6.31
C PRO A 505 21.18 5.86 5.03
N PHE A 506 20.58 5.29 3.97
CA PHE A 506 20.52 5.87 2.63
C PHE A 506 19.09 6.20 2.16
N GLY A 507 18.13 6.38 3.07
CA GLY A 507 16.77 6.80 2.74
C GLY A 507 15.79 5.64 2.49
N HIS A 508 14.87 5.83 1.55
CA HIS A 508 13.79 4.88 1.24
C HIS A 508 14.30 3.66 0.44
N LYS A 509 13.52 2.58 0.44
CA LYS A 509 13.84 1.35 -0.34
C LYS A 509 13.82 1.66 -1.85
N SER A 510 14.79 1.14 -2.60
CA SER A 510 14.92 1.36 -4.06
C SER A 510 13.72 0.89 -4.90
N VAL A 511 12.86 0.04 -4.35
CA VAL A 511 11.60 -0.37 -4.97
C VAL A 511 10.68 0.83 -5.26
N TRP A 512 10.77 1.90 -4.47
CA TRP A 512 9.95 3.10 -4.66
C TRP A 512 10.46 3.95 -5.83
N ASP A 513 11.78 4.04 -6.02
CA ASP A 513 12.38 4.67 -7.20
C ASP A 513 12.03 3.89 -8.47
N LEU A 514 12.02 2.55 -8.38
CA LEU A 514 11.55 1.69 -9.48
C LEU A 514 10.07 1.96 -9.80
N LYS A 515 9.21 2.06 -8.79
CA LYS A 515 7.78 2.39 -8.98
C LYS A 515 7.64 3.74 -9.69
N GLN A 516 8.36 4.76 -9.23
CA GLN A 516 8.37 6.09 -9.84
C GLN A 516 8.81 6.01 -11.31
N HIS A 517 9.92 5.33 -11.60
CA HIS A 517 10.43 5.17 -12.96
C HIS A 517 9.45 4.45 -13.89
N VAL A 518 8.77 3.39 -13.40
CA VAL A 518 7.76 2.66 -14.19
C VAL A 518 6.56 3.54 -14.51
N LEU A 519 6.09 4.33 -13.56
CA LEU A 519 4.96 5.25 -13.77
C LEU A 519 5.31 6.35 -14.79
N LEU A 520 6.51 6.94 -14.68
CA LEU A 520 7.00 7.94 -15.63
C LEU A 520 7.29 7.34 -17.03
N GLY A 521 7.76 6.09 -17.09
CA GLY A 521 8.01 5.37 -18.36
C GLY A 521 6.74 4.89 -19.06
N ALA A 522 5.69 4.57 -18.30
CA ALA A 522 4.38 4.22 -18.84
C ALA A 522 3.69 5.42 -19.53
N GLU A 523 3.95 6.65 -19.07
CA GLU A 523 3.48 7.87 -19.73
C GLU A 523 4.18 8.11 -21.08
N SER A 524 5.50 7.84 -21.18
CA SER A 524 6.26 8.00 -22.42
C SER A 524 5.91 6.97 -23.51
N THR A 525 5.52 5.76 -23.11
CA THR A 525 5.06 4.71 -24.04
C THR A 525 3.61 4.93 -24.50
N ARG A 526 2.74 5.52 -23.67
CA ARG A 526 1.39 5.94 -24.05
C ARG A 526 1.37 7.08 -25.08
N ALA A 527 2.33 8.00 -25.03
CA ALA A 527 2.46 9.06 -26.04
C ALA A 527 2.86 8.55 -27.43
N ARG A 528 3.59 7.41 -27.52
CA ARG A 528 3.99 6.81 -28.81
C ARG A 528 2.93 5.91 -29.43
N GLY A 529 1.94 5.46 -28.66
CA GLY A 529 0.82 4.65 -29.15
C GLY A 529 -0.27 5.44 -29.89
N ALA A 530 -0.29 6.77 -29.75
CA ALA A 530 -1.33 7.64 -30.33
C ALA A 530 -1.00 8.17 -31.74
N CYS A 531 0.17 7.83 -32.32
CA CYS A 531 0.57 8.25 -33.65
C CYS A 531 1.12 7.07 -34.47
N ALA A 532 0.24 6.16 -34.87
CA ALA A 532 0.49 5.28 -36.00
C ALA A 532 -0.74 5.30 -36.92
N PRO A 533 -0.75 6.12 -38.00
CA PRO A 533 -1.72 5.93 -39.05
C PRO A 533 -1.39 4.63 -39.79
N ASP A 534 -2.39 3.74 -39.79
CA ASP A 534 -2.44 2.51 -40.57
C ASP A 534 -2.21 2.86 -42.05
N ARG A 535 -1.10 2.40 -42.64
CA ARG A 535 -0.90 2.44 -44.08
C ARG A 535 -1.40 1.12 -44.68
N ARG A 536 -2.58 1.17 -45.29
CA ARG A 536 -2.87 0.47 -46.53
C ARG A 536 -3.55 1.40 -47.51
#